data_AF-A0A699L4F6-F1
#
_entry.id   AF-A0A699L4F6-F1
#
_cell.length_a   1.000
_cell.length_b   1.000
_cell.length_c   1.000
_cell.angle_alpha   90.00
_cell.angle_beta   90.00
_cell.angle_gamma   90.00
#
_symmetry.space_group_name_H-M   'P 1'
#
loop_
_entity.id
_entity.type
_entity.pdbx_description
1 polymer ?
#
loop_
_entity_poly.entity_id
_entity_poly.type
_entity_poly.pdbx_seq_one_letter_code
_entity_poly.pdbx_strand_id
1 'polypeptide(L)'
;MKAIEHDISGDHYSKGRILLGLWIFALLTFVSIYLGSNKDGSVSIANITDKFYRSKPIPFILPLSPAPQSPSILPSSPPNNEETIYRDDLEAALAGASTENSTVIIAVANKAYTEGDKPMLDIFLDGLWLGEGTQKLKDHILIVAIDQTSYDRCKFLKLHCYKMKTDGVEFDGGEKLFMSDDFIKMMWRRTLLLGDVLKHGYNFIFTVSF
;
A
#
# COMPACT_ATOMS: atom_id res chain seq x y z
N MET A 1 38.66 35.14 -39.74
CA MET A 1 37.64 34.75 -40.74
C MET A 1 36.51 34.02 -40.01
N LYS A 2 35.27 34.31 -40.41
CA LYS A 2 33.96 33.81 -39.94
C LYS A 2 33.91 32.30 -39.65
N ALA A 3 33.28 31.88 -38.53
CA ALA A 3 31.93 31.27 -38.40
C ALA A 3 31.83 29.86 -39.04
N ILE A 4 31.20 28.83 -38.45
CA ILE A 4 29.81 28.76 -38.02
C ILE A 4 29.67 27.66 -36.95
N GLU A 5 29.00 28.03 -35.87
CA GLU A 5 28.44 27.19 -34.81
C GLU A 5 27.17 26.52 -35.36
N HIS A 6 27.10 25.19 -35.33
CA HIS A 6 25.88 24.44 -35.67
C HIS A 6 25.37 23.73 -34.42
N ASP A 7 24.53 24.46 -33.67
CA ASP A 7 23.64 23.94 -32.66
C ASP A 7 22.53 23.11 -33.34
N ILE A 8 22.79 21.81 -33.53
CA ILE A 8 21.79 20.82 -33.94
C ILE A 8 21.94 19.62 -33.01
N SER A 9 21.38 19.71 -31.80
CA SER A 9 21.11 18.49 -31.02
C SER A 9 20.02 18.68 -29.96
N GLY A 10 19.89 19.89 -29.38
CA GLY A 10 18.92 20.15 -28.30
C GLY A 10 17.45 20.19 -28.73
N ASP A 11 17.17 20.67 -29.95
CA ASP A 11 15.79 20.94 -30.39
C ASP A 11 15.05 19.68 -30.89
N HIS A 12 15.77 18.75 -31.53
CA HIS A 12 15.16 17.54 -32.11
C HIS A 12 14.77 16.50 -31.04
N TYR A 13 15.53 16.39 -29.96
CA TYR A 13 15.27 15.46 -28.86
C TYR A 13 14.09 15.90 -27.97
N SER A 14 13.96 17.21 -27.72
CA SER A 14 12.85 17.80 -26.97
C SER A 14 11.53 17.70 -27.75
N LYS A 15 11.55 18.01 -29.05
CA LYS A 15 10.38 17.88 -29.94
C LYS A 15 9.88 16.44 -30.03
N GLY A 16 10.78 15.45 -30.06
CA GLY A 16 10.43 14.02 -30.04
C GLY A 16 9.65 13.60 -28.79
N ARG A 17 10.05 14.07 -27.60
CA ARG A 17 9.34 13.79 -26.34
C ARG A 17 7.99 14.49 -26.24
N ILE A 18 7.89 15.72 -26.76
CA ILE A 18 6.62 16.45 -26.81
C ILE A 18 5.66 15.76 -27.81
N LEU A 19 6.14 15.38 -28.99
CA LEU A 19 5.35 14.65 -29.98
C LEU A 19 4.90 13.29 -29.48
N LEU A 20 5.76 12.55 -28.76
CA LEU A 20 5.40 11.28 -28.13
C LEU A 20 4.36 11.48 -27.02
N GLY A 21 4.52 12.52 -26.19
CA GLY A 21 3.55 12.88 -25.15
C GLY A 21 2.18 13.25 -25.73
N LEU A 22 2.15 14.04 -26.80
CA LEU A 22 0.91 14.40 -27.51
C LEU A 22 0.25 13.17 -28.16
N TRP A 23 1.04 12.24 -28.71
CA TRP A 23 0.53 10.98 -29.25
C TRP A 23 -0.08 10.08 -28.17
N ILE A 24 0.57 9.96 -27.01
CA ILE A 24 0.06 9.18 -25.88
C ILE A 24 -1.23 9.80 -25.33
N PHE A 25 -1.28 11.13 -25.19
CA PHE A 25 -2.50 11.84 -24.79
C PHE A 25 -3.63 11.64 -25.79
N ALA A 26 -3.36 11.73 -27.10
CA ALA A 26 -4.36 11.49 -28.14
C ALA A 26 -4.88 10.05 -28.14
N LEU A 27 -4.01 9.06 -27.91
CA LEU A 27 -4.41 7.66 -27.76
C LEU A 27 -5.27 7.43 -26.52
N LEU A 28 -4.88 8.01 -25.37
CA LEU A 28 -5.62 7.89 -24.12
C LEU A 28 -7.00 8.54 -24.21
N THR A 29 -7.11 9.70 -24.86
CA THR A 29 -8.41 10.34 -25.08
C THR A 29 -9.27 9.54 -26.06
N PHE A 30 -8.70 9.02 -27.15
CA PHE A 30 -9.44 8.16 -28.09
C PHE A 30 -9.96 6.88 -27.42
N VAL A 31 -9.13 6.22 -26.62
CA VAL A 31 -9.50 5.00 -25.87
C VAL A 31 -10.58 5.33 -24.84
N SER A 32 -10.47 6.45 -24.13
CA SER A 32 -11.48 6.87 -23.15
C SER A 32 -12.82 7.20 -23.81
N ILE A 33 -12.80 7.88 -24.96
CA ILE A 33 -14.02 8.16 -25.75
C ILE A 33 -14.62 6.88 -26.29
N TYR A 34 -13.81 5.97 -26.84
CA TYR A 34 -14.26 4.67 -27.36
C TYR A 34 -14.89 3.81 -26.26
N LEU A 35 -14.25 3.74 -25.08
CA LEU A 35 -14.77 2.99 -23.93
C LEU A 35 -16.01 3.65 -23.31
N GLY A 36 -16.13 4.98 -23.41
CA GLY A 36 -17.28 5.74 -22.94
C GLY A 36 -18.44 5.86 -23.94
N SER A 37 -18.27 5.41 -25.19
CA SER A 37 -19.27 5.57 -26.25
C SER A 37 -20.37 4.51 -26.18
N ASN A 38 -21.63 4.95 -26.11
CA ASN A 38 -22.79 4.08 -26.27
C ASN A 38 -23.13 3.87 -27.75
N LYS A 39 -23.94 2.85 -28.06
CA LYS A 39 -24.39 2.53 -29.44
C LYS A 39 -25.24 3.62 -30.11
N ASP A 40 -25.67 4.63 -29.36
CA ASP A 40 -26.41 5.81 -29.83
C ASP A 40 -25.51 7.04 -30.08
N GLY A 41 -24.20 6.92 -29.85
CA GLY A 41 -23.21 7.98 -30.07
C GLY A 41 -23.00 8.93 -28.89
N SER A 42 -23.64 8.69 -27.74
CA SER A 42 -23.43 9.46 -26.52
C SER A 42 -22.17 9.00 -25.76
N VAL A 43 -21.45 9.93 -25.09
CA VAL A 43 -20.30 9.61 -24.22
C VAL A 43 -20.76 9.67 -22.76
N SER A 44 -20.72 8.54 -22.03
CA SER A 44 -21.14 8.46 -20.63
C SER A 44 -20.05 7.87 -19.73
N ILE A 45 -19.65 8.62 -18.71
CA ILE A 45 -18.63 8.21 -17.71
C ILE A 45 -19.13 7.01 -16.87
N ALA A 46 -20.44 6.81 -16.74
CA ALA A 46 -21.02 5.71 -15.97
C ALA A 46 -20.74 4.30 -16.56
N ASN A 47 -20.48 4.20 -17.87
CA ASN A 47 -20.14 2.92 -18.51
C ASN A 47 -18.72 2.42 -18.20
N ILE A 48 -17.81 3.32 -17.81
CA ILE A 48 -16.41 2.97 -17.47
C ILE A 48 -16.38 2.20 -16.14
N THR A 49 -17.19 2.61 -15.17
CA THR A 49 -17.36 1.93 -13.89
C THR A 49 -18.22 0.67 -13.99
N ASP A 50 -19.27 0.66 -14.82
CA ASP A 50 -20.16 -0.52 -14.96
C ASP A 50 -19.44 -1.74 -15.58
N LYS A 51 -18.46 -1.54 -16.47
CA LYS A 51 -17.63 -2.63 -17.02
C LYS A 51 -16.63 -3.22 -16.03
N PHE A 52 -16.13 -2.40 -15.09
CA PHE A 52 -15.13 -2.83 -14.11
C PHE A 52 -15.74 -3.43 -12.85
N TYR A 53 -16.97 -3.05 -12.49
CA TYR A 53 -17.65 -3.47 -11.26
C TYR A 53 -18.83 -4.43 -11.47
N ARG A 54 -19.02 -4.99 -12.67
CA ARG A 54 -20.00 -6.05 -12.87
C ARG A 54 -19.52 -7.38 -12.28
N SER A 55 -19.45 -7.44 -10.95
CA SER A 55 -19.51 -8.70 -10.21
C SER A 55 -20.81 -9.40 -10.64
N LYS A 56 -20.69 -10.55 -11.30
CA LYS A 56 -21.85 -11.40 -11.59
C LYS A 56 -22.59 -11.67 -10.28
N PRO A 57 -23.92 -11.48 -10.21
CA PRO A 57 -24.66 -11.92 -9.04
C PRO A 57 -24.50 -13.43 -8.93
N ILE A 58 -24.00 -13.88 -7.78
CA ILE A 58 -23.96 -15.29 -7.42
C ILE A 58 -25.43 -15.74 -7.33
N PRO A 59 -25.86 -16.79 -8.07
CA PRO A 59 -27.21 -17.31 -7.92
C PRO A 59 -27.32 -17.95 -6.54
N PHE A 60 -27.98 -17.25 -5.60
CA PHE A 60 -28.47 -17.84 -4.35
C PHE A 60 -29.60 -18.81 -4.69
N ILE A 61 -29.24 -20.04 -5.07
CA ILE A 61 -30.15 -21.17 -4.96
C ILE A 61 -29.87 -21.78 -3.58
N LEU A 62 -30.77 -21.54 -2.63
CA LEU A 62 -30.82 -22.27 -1.37
C LEU A 62 -31.25 -23.71 -1.66
N PRO A 63 -30.43 -24.75 -1.43
CA PRO A 63 -30.96 -26.07 -1.22
C PRO A 63 -31.48 -26.14 0.22
N LEU A 64 -32.73 -26.53 0.38
CA LEU A 64 -33.32 -26.90 1.64
C LEU A 64 -32.57 -28.12 2.19
N SER A 65 -31.68 -27.92 3.16
CA SER A 65 -31.01 -29.02 3.86
C SER A 65 -31.89 -29.49 5.04
N PRO A 66 -32.01 -30.81 5.28
CA PRO A 66 -32.77 -31.33 6.41
C PRO A 66 -32.01 -31.15 7.74
N ALA A 67 -32.76 -31.30 8.83
CA ALA A 67 -32.39 -31.07 10.23
C ALA A 67 -31.05 -31.71 10.68
N PRO A 68 -30.39 -31.13 11.70
CA PRO A 68 -29.00 -31.43 12.03
C PRO A 68 -28.86 -32.79 12.71
N GLN A 69 -27.95 -33.61 12.21
CA GLN A 69 -27.38 -34.73 12.96
C GLN A 69 -26.06 -34.27 13.61
N SER A 70 -25.90 -34.67 14.87
CA SER A 70 -24.80 -34.33 15.78
C SER A 70 -23.41 -34.41 15.12
N PRO A 71 -22.50 -33.43 15.32
CA PRO A 71 -21.16 -33.53 14.77
C PRO A 71 -20.30 -34.47 15.62
N SER A 72 -19.93 -35.60 15.03
CA SER A 72 -18.75 -36.36 15.41
C SER A 72 -17.49 -35.52 15.17
N ILE A 73 -16.72 -35.33 16.23
CA ILE A 73 -15.47 -34.55 16.27
C ILE A 73 -14.43 -35.19 15.34
N LEU A 74 -14.05 -34.47 14.29
CA LEU A 74 -12.81 -34.71 13.53
C LEU A 74 -11.77 -33.68 14.00
N PRO A 75 -10.50 -34.04 14.24
CA PRO A 75 -9.53 -33.10 14.78
C PRO A 75 -9.24 -32.00 13.76
N SER A 76 -9.46 -30.76 14.17
CA SER A 76 -8.96 -29.57 13.49
C SER A 76 -7.43 -29.66 13.39
N SER A 77 -6.90 -29.30 12.23
CA SER A 77 -5.48 -28.98 12.03
C SER A 77 -4.96 -28.11 13.19
N PRO A 78 -3.69 -28.30 13.61
CA PRO A 78 -3.13 -27.51 14.71
C PRO A 78 -3.20 -26.01 14.36
N PRO A 79 -3.44 -25.14 15.34
CA PRO A 79 -3.39 -23.70 15.11
C PRO A 79 -2.02 -23.32 14.55
N ASN A 80 -2.01 -22.50 13.50
CA ASN A 80 -0.79 -21.90 12.97
C ASN A 80 -0.23 -20.93 14.02
N ASN A 81 0.64 -21.43 14.90
CA ASN A 81 1.23 -20.67 16.02
C ASN A 81 1.89 -19.34 15.57
N GLU A 82 2.32 -19.22 14.31
CA GLU A 82 2.95 -18.01 13.77
C GLU A 82 1.99 -16.85 13.50
N GLU A 83 0.73 -17.15 13.20
CA GLU A 83 -0.31 -16.15 12.93
C GLU A 83 -0.83 -15.57 14.25
N THR A 84 -0.98 -16.40 15.28
CA THR A 84 -1.32 -15.95 16.63
C THR A 84 -0.23 -15.06 17.22
N ILE A 85 1.05 -15.46 17.12
CA ILE A 85 2.18 -14.63 17.58
C ILE A 85 2.19 -13.26 16.87
N TYR A 86 1.91 -13.23 15.55
CA TYR A 86 1.89 -11.98 14.78
C TYR A 86 0.77 -11.04 15.18
N ARG A 87 -0.42 -11.59 15.47
CA ARG A 87 -1.55 -10.81 15.97
C ARG A 87 -1.23 -10.25 17.35
N ASP A 88 -0.59 -11.06 18.20
CA ASP A 88 -0.17 -10.63 19.54
C ASP A 88 0.91 -9.53 19.48
N ASP A 89 1.86 -9.63 18.55
CA ASP A 89 2.89 -8.61 18.31
C ASP A 89 2.30 -7.29 17.78
N LEU A 90 1.31 -7.37 16.87
CA LEU A 90 0.63 -6.19 16.33
C LEU A 90 -0.14 -5.46 17.42
N GLU A 91 -0.91 -6.21 18.20
CA GLU A 91 -1.68 -5.67 19.32
C GLU A 91 -0.77 -4.98 20.34
N ALA A 92 0.35 -5.61 20.72
CA ALA A 92 1.31 -5.00 21.64
C ALA A 92 1.89 -3.69 21.09
N ALA A 93 2.17 -3.64 19.78
CA ALA A 93 2.69 -2.44 19.14
C ALA A 93 1.63 -1.32 19.05
N LEU A 94 0.38 -1.67 18.75
CA LEU A 94 -0.74 -0.74 18.69
C LEU A 94 -1.08 -0.18 20.07
N ALA A 95 -1.18 -1.04 21.09
CA ALA A 95 -1.41 -0.63 22.47
C ALA A 95 -0.34 0.34 22.95
N GLY A 96 0.93 0.07 22.63
CA GLY A 96 2.05 0.95 22.98
C GLY A 96 1.98 2.34 22.33
N ALA A 97 1.52 2.43 21.08
CA ALA A 97 1.47 3.69 20.33
C ALA A 97 0.11 4.41 20.43
N SER A 98 -0.90 3.81 21.05
CA SER A 98 -2.25 4.37 21.03
C SER A 98 -2.42 5.56 21.97
N THR A 99 -3.26 6.50 21.54
CA THR A 99 -3.82 7.56 22.40
C THR A 99 -4.91 7.00 23.31
N GLU A 100 -5.39 7.82 24.25
CA GLU A 100 -6.54 7.48 25.12
C GLU A 100 -7.82 7.12 24.34
N ASN A 101 -7.95 7.61 23.09
CA ASN A 101 -9.08 7.32 22.20
C ASN A 101 -8.80 6.17 21.22
N SER A 102 -7.80 5.33 21.51
CA SER A 102 -7.39 4.22 20.66
C SER A 102 -7.01 4.62 19.23
N THR A 103 -6.51 5.85 19.05
CA THR A 103 -5.98 6.33 17.76
C THR A 103 -4.47 6.17 17.71
N VAL A 104 -3.95 5.62 16.62
CA VAL A 104 -2.50 5.44 16.34
C VAL A 104 -2.11 6.20 15.06
N ILE A 105 -0.95 6.84 15.04
CA ILE A 105 -0.37 7.42 13.83
C ILE A 105 0.54 6.37 13.20
N ILE A 106 0.24 5.93 11.98
CA ILE A 106 0.98 4.88 11.29
C ILE A 106 1.86 5.51 10.22
N ALA A 107 3.17 5.24 10.30
CA ALA A 107 4.14 5.59 9.28
C ALA A 107 4.86 4.34 8.79
N VAL A 108 4.84 4.11 7.48
CA VAL A 108 5.50 2.95 6.87
C VAL A 108 6.90 3.34 6.43
N ALA A 109 7.91 2.60 6.88
CA ALA A 109 9.31 2.85 6.59
C ALA A 109 9.97 1.65 5.90
N ASN A 110 10.85 1.94 4.94
CA ASN A 110 11.77 0.97 4.37
C ASN A 110 13.22 1.46 4.57
N LYS A 111 14.19 0.66 4.14
CA LYS A 111 15.62 0.93 4.20
C LYS A 111 15.94 2.33 3.65
N ALA A 112 15.41 2.68 2.48
CA ALA A 112 15.64 3.98 1.84
C ALA A 112 15.10 5.16 2.65
N TYR A 113 14.04 4.94 3.45
CA TYR A 113 13.47 5.95 4.34
C TYR A 113 14.32 6.17 5.60
N THR A 114 15.12 5.18 5.98
CA THR A 114 15.87 5.15 7.25
C THR A 114 17.39 5.31 7.12
N GLU A 115 17.92 5.30 5.90
CA GLU A 115 19.34 5.43 5.60
C GLU A 115 19.70 6.78 4.96
N GLY A 116 21.00 7.03 4.83
CA GLY A 116 21.58 8.26 4.28
C GLY A 116 22.06 9.23 5.35
N ASP A 117 22.70 10.32 4.93
CA ASP A 117 23.25 11.34 5.83
C ASP A 117 22.16 12.10 6.59
N LYS A 118 20.98 12.26 5.95
CA LYS A 118 19.76 12.82 6.54
C LYS A 118 18.57 11.95 6.14
N PRO A 119 18.33 10.85 6.87
CA PRO A 119 17.21 9.96 6.59
C PRO A 119 15.89 10.71 6.59
N MET A 120 14.97 10.34 5.70
CA MET A 120 13.63 10.94 5.68
C MET A 120 12.88 10.71 6.99
N LEU A 121 13.10 9.56 7.65
CA LEU A 121 12.53 9.29 8.97
C LEU A 121 12.97 10.33 10.01
N ASP A 122 14.25 10.71 10.02
CA ASP A 122 14.77 11.68 10.99
C ASP A 122 14.14 13.05 10.76
N ILE A 123 14.06 13.48 9.49
CA ILE A 123 13.41 14.75 9.12
C ILE A 123 11.93 14.76 9.52
N PHE A 124 11.21 13.65 9.30
CA PHE A 124 9.82 13.49 9.68
C PHE A 124 9.62 13.64 11.20
N LEU A 125 10.46 12.97 11.99
CA LEU A 125 10.40 13.02 13.46
C LEU A 125 10.80 14.40 13.99
N ASP A 126 11.81 15.03 13.41
CA ASP A 126 12.24 16.39 13.75
C ASP A 126 11.12 17.40 13.47
N GLY A 127 10.38 17.24 12.37
CA GLY A 127 9.23 18.07 12.04
C GLY A 127 8.14 18.03 13.11
N LEU A 128 7.87 16.85 13.67
CA LEU A 128 6.90 16.72 14.77
C LEU A 128 7.44 17.29 16.08
N TRP A 129 8.73 17.11 16.34
CA TRP A 129 9.38 17.60 17.54
C TRP A 129 9.47 19.13 17.60
N LEU A 130 9.80 19.77 16.48
CA LEU A 130 9.97 21.22 16.36
C LEU A 130 8.65 21.97 16.08
N GLY A 131 7.61 21.26 15.65
CA GLY A 131 6.30 21.86 15.39
C GLY A 131 5.58 22.34 16.65
N GLU A 132 4.79 23.40 16.50
CA GLU A 132 4.03 23.99 17.61
C GLU A 132 2.88 23.06 18.03
N GLY A 133 2.96 22.54 19.25
CA GLY A 133 1.94 21.64 19.81
C GLY A 133 1.96 20.20 19.26
N THR A 134 2.89 19.85 18.37
CA THR A 134 2.96 18.51 17.73
C THR A 134 3.95 17.56 18.40
N GLN A 135 4.75 18.03 19.35
CA GLN A 135 5.80 17.23 20.00
C GLN A 135 5.27 15.91 20.59
N LYS A 136 4.09 15.95 21.20
CA LYS A 136 3.45 14.78 21.82
C LYS A 136 2.99 13.73 20.81
N LEU A 137 2.83 14.08 19.53
CA LEU A 137 2.42 13.14 18.50
C LEU A 137 3.49 12.07 18.28
N LYS A 138 4.76 12.37 18.57
CA LYS A 138 5.87 11.41 18.47
C LYS A 138 5.63 10.15 19.31
N ASP A 139 5.01 10.29 20.48
CA ASP A 139 4.74 9.18 21.39
C ASP A 139 3.60 8.28 20.88
N HIS A 140 2.85 8.74 19.87
CA HIS A 140 1.71 8.01 19.30
C HIS A 140 1.98 7.50 17.87
N ILE A 141 3.25 7.52 17.44
CA ILE A 141 3.66 7.02 16.14
C ILE A 141 4.09 5.57 16.22
N LEU A 142 3.43 4.75 15.42
CA LEU A 142 3.83 3.40 15.09
C LEU A 142 4.58 3.39 13.75
N ILE A 143 5.87 3.08 13.79
CA ILE A 143 6.67 2.82 12.59
C ILE A 143 6.47 1.37 12.16
N VAL A 144 5.87 1.19 11.00
CA VAL A 144 5.72 -0.10 10.33
C VAL A 144 6.92 -0.30 9.42
N ALA A 145 7.86 -1.14 9.85
CA ALA A 145 9.07 -1.46 9.12
C ALA A 145 8.83 -2.56 8.08
N ILE A 146 9.16 -2.28 6.81
CA ILE A 146 9.06 -3.23 5.70
C ILE A 146 10.23 -4.22 5.69
N ASP A 147 11.39 -3.80 6.17
CA ASP A 147 12.64 -4.56 6.16
C ASP A 147 13.38 -4.50 7.49
N GLN A 148 14.41 -5.33 7.64
CA GLN A 148 15.18 -5.41 8.87
C GLN A 148 15.89 -4.11 9.21
N THR A 149 16.48 -3.43 8.21
CA THR A 149 17.22 -2.18 8.43
C THR A 149 16.33 -1.09 9.03
N SER A 150 15.14 -0.91 8.46
CA SER A 150 14.16 0.06 8.96
C SER A 150 13.64 -0.30 10.36
N TYR A 151 13.48 -1.60 10.66
CA TYR A 151 13.08 -2.07 11.98
C TYR A 151 14.16 -1.79 13.03
N ASP A 152 15.42 -2.07 12.71
CA ASP A 152 16.56 -1.84 13.60
C ASP A 152 16.75 -0.34 13.86
N ARG A 153 16.62 0.51 12.81
CA ARG A 153 16.66 1.96 12.97
C ARG A 153 15.54 2.46 13.88
N CYS A 154 14.32 1.95 13.69
CA CYS A 154 13.19 2.30 14.55
C CYS A 154 13.46 1.96 16.02
N LYS A 155 13.96 0.75 16.30
CA LYS A 155 14.30 0.30 17.66
C LYS A 155 15.44 1.11 18.25
N PHE A 156 16.45 1.45 17.45
CA PHE A 156 17.57 2.31 17.86
C PHE A 156 17.07 3.69 18.32
N LEU A 157 16.09 4.26 17.62
CA LEU A 157 15.44 5.53 17.96
C LEU A 157 14.43 5.41 19.13
N LYS A 158 14.24 4.20 19.68
CA LYS A 158 13.29 3.88 20.78
C LYS A 158 11.85 4.30 20.48
N LEU A 159 11.41 4.13 19.24
CA LEU A 159 10.03 4.39 18.82
C LEU A 159 9.16 3.14 19.01
N HIS A 160 7.85 3.28 18.80
CA HIS A 160 6.98 2.12 18.63
C HIS A 160 7.21 1.54 17.23
N CYS A 161 7.63 0.27 17.19
CA CYS A 161 8.06 -0.39 15.97
C CYS A 161 7.27 -1.67 15.76
N TYR A 162 6.80 -1.86 14.55
CA TYR A 162 6.20 -3.10 14.12
C TYR A 162 6.87 -3.60 12.84
N LYS A 163 7.35 -4.84 12.85
CA LYS A 163 7.96 -5.45 11.66
C LYS A 163 6.87 -6.10 10.83
N MET A 164 6.59 -5.54 9.66
CA MET A 164 5.62 -6.12 8.73
C MET A 164 6.22 -7.40 8.15
N LYS A 165 5.57 -8.55 8.39
CA LYS A 165 5.99 -9.81 7.78
C LYS A 165 5.85 -9.70 6.27
N THR A 166 6.96 -9.89 5.58
CA THR A 166 6.99 -10.21 4.17
C THR A 166 7.38 -11.67 4.08
N ASP A 167 6.47 -12.53 3.62
CA ASP A 167 6.69 -13.98 3.52
C ASP A 167 7.83 -14.30 2.55
N GLY A 168 9.08 -14.20 3.02
CA GLY A 168 10.27 -14.67 2.34
C GLY A 168 10.43 -14.19 0.89
N VAL A 169 9.94 -13.01 0.53
CA VAL A 169 10.28 -12.44 -0.78
C VAL A 169 11.66 -11.82 -0.67
N GLU A 170 12.68 -12.68 -0.64
CA GLU A 170 13.99 -12.30 -1.14
C GLU A 170 13.77 -11.88 -2.59
N PHE A 171 14.07 -10.62 -2.89
CA PHE A 171 13.97 -10.08 -4.24
C PHE A 171 15.18 -10.56 -5.04
N ASP A 172 15.26 -11.86 -5.32
CA ASP A 172 16.33 -12.49 -6.09
C ASP A 172 15.94 -12.59 -7.58
N GLY A 173 15.82 -11.44 -8.24
CA GLY A 173 16.00 -11.35 -9.71
C GLY A 173 15.05 -12.14 -10.62
N GLY A 174 13.95 -12.70 -10.11
CA GLY A 174 12.92 -13.38 -10.91
C GLY A 174 11.66 -12.54 -11.05
N GLU A 175 11.25 -12.25 -12.28
CA GLU A 175 9.96 -11.61 -12.58
C GLU A 175 8.82 -12.47 -12.01
N LYS A 176 8.24 -12.06 -10.88
CA LYS A 176 7.07 -12.75 -10.33
C LYS A 176 5.89 -12.60 -11.28
N LEU A 177 5.16 -13.69 -11.51
CA LEU A 177 3.98 -13.70 -12.38
C LEU A 177 2.97 -12.66 -11.87
N PHE A 178 2.70 -11.68 -12.72
CA PHE A 178 1.65 -10.68 -12.55
C PHE A 178 0.33 -11.40 -12.19
N MET A 179 -0.33 -10.98 -11.11
CA MET A 179 -1.53 -11.59 -10.51
C MET A 179 -1.38 -12.91 -9.73
N SER A 180 -0.17 -13.39 -9.44
CA SER A 180 -0.03 -14.48 -8.44
C SER A 180 -0.55 -14.04 -7.06
N ASP A 181 -1.04 -14.98 -6.24
CA ASP A 181 -1.49 -14.68 -4.87
C ASP A 181 -0.40 -13.98 -4.06
N ASP A 182 0.87 -14.31 -4.30
CA ASP A 182 2.01 -13.66 -3.66
C ASP A 182 2.26 -12.24 -4.18
N PHE A 183 2.00 -11.98 -5.46
CA PHE A 183 2.02 -10.64 -6.04
C PHE A 183 0.90 -9.77 -5.47
N ILE A 184 -0.32 -10.32 -5.37
CA ILE A 184 -1.47 -9.64 -4.77
C ILE A 184 -1.22 -9.40 -3.28
N LYS A 185 -0.82 -10.43 -2.52
CA LYS A 185 -0.44 -10.26 -1.11
C LYS A 185 0.62 -9.18 -0.97
N MET A 186 1.67 -9.20 -1.80
CA MET A 186 2.73 -8.18 -1.80
C MET A 186 2.18 -6.76 -2.03
N MET A 187 1.31 -6.55 -3.04
CA MET A 187 0.74 -5.23 -3.33
C MET A 187 -0.19 -4.74 -2.22
N TRP A 188 -1.00 -5.64 -1.66
CA TRP A 188 -2.05 -5.30 -0.71
C TRP A 188 -1.60 -5.35 0.76
N ARG A 189 -0.35 -5.74 1.08
CA ARG A 189 0.11 -5.86 2.48
C ARG A 189 -0.14 -4.62 3.32
N ARG A 190 0.16 -3.44 2.76
CA ARG A 190 -0.07 -2.16 3.46
C ARG A 190 -1.55 -1.97 3.78
N THR A 191 -2.43 -2.22 2.81
CA THR A 191 -3.88 -2.09 2.99
C THR A 191 -4.44 -3.15 3.93
N LEU A 192 -3.94 -4.38 3.87
CA LEU A 192 -4.32 -5.48 4.77
C LEU A 192 -3.95 -5.16 6.21
N LEU A 193 -2.74 -4.64 6.44
CA LEU A 193 -2.32 -4.17 7.76
C LEU A 193 -3.28 -3.12 8.31
N LEU A 194 -3.64 -2.11 7.50
CA LEU A 194 -4.62 -1.09 7.93
C LEU A 194 -5.98 -1.69 8.26
N GLY A 195 -6.43 -2.68 7.48
CA GLY A 195 -7.63 -3.46 7.79
C GLY A 195 -7.51 -4.22 9.11
N ASP A 196 -6.36 -4.81 9.39
CA ASP A 196 -6.11 -5.54 10.64
C ASP A 196 -6.07 -4.59 11.84
N VAL A 197 -5.51 -3.39 11.72
CA VAL A 197 -5.57 -2.34 12.76
C VAL A 197 -7.02 -2.04 13.15
N LEU A 198 -7.91 -1.89 12.16
CA LEU A 198 -9.34 -1.66 12.42
C LEU A 198 -10.01 -2.86 13.09
N LYS A 199 -9.64 -4.10 12.72
CA LYS A 199 -10.16 -5.32 13.36
C LYS A 199 -9.76 -5.43 14.83
N HIS A 200 -8.61 -4.87 15.21
CA HIS A 200 -8.17 -4.78 16.60
C HIS A 200 -8.87 -3.64 17.37
N GLY A 201 -9.71 -2.84 16.69
CA GLY A 201 -10.52 -1.79 17.33
C GLY A 201 -9.82 -0.44 17.43
N TYR A 202 -8.68 -0.26 16.76
CA TYR A 202 -7.96 1.00 16.75
C TYR A 202 -8.38 1.90 15.59
N ASN A 203 -8.45 3.21 15.83
CA ASN A 203 -8.49 4.21 14.79
C ASN A 203 -7.06 4.51 14.33
N PHE A 204 -6.88 4.94 13.07
CA PHE A 204 -5.55 5.30 12.60
C PHE A 204 -5.52 6.56 11.74
N ILE A 205 -4.39 7.26 11.82
CA ILE A 205 -3.98 8.30 10.88
C ILE A 205 -2.79 7.73 10.10
N PHE A 206 -2.87 7.72 8.78
CA PHE A 206 -1.80 7.17 7.94
C PHE A 206 -0.99 8.29 7.30
N THR A 207 0.34 8.24 7.42
CA THR A 207 1.25 9.17 6.75
C THR A 207 1.71 8.58 5.42
N VAL A 208 1.65 9.37 4.36
CA VAL A 208 2.21 8.97 3.06
C VAL A 208 3.71 9.17 3.08
N SER A 209 4.47 8.07 3.11
CA SER A 209 5.91 8.07 2.87
C SER A 209 6.17 8.03 1.36
N PHE A 210 6.84 9.05 0.81
CA PHE A 210 7.23 9.13 -0.60
C PHE A 210 8.52 8.34 -0.88
#